data_AF-A0AAW6J597-F1
#
_entry.id   AF-A0AAW6J597-F1
#
_cell.length_a   1.000
_cell.length_b   1.000
_cell.length_c   1.000
_cell.angle_alpha   90.00
_cell.angle_beta   90.00
_cell.angle_gamma   90.00
#
_symmetry.space_group_name_H-M   'P 1'
#
loop_
_entity.id
_entity.type
_entity.pdbx_description
1 polymer ?
#
loop_
_entity_poly.entity_id
_entity_poly.type
_entity_poly.pdbx_seq_one_letter_code
_entity_poly.pdbx_strand_id
1 'polypeptide(L)' 'MLEVLQQDDVTIQLVVKNAQWQSFLIFRDRLLENQKLVAACNQLKQDSQHLSMDKYR' A
#
# COMPACT_ATOMS: atom_id res chain seq x y z
N MET A 1 5.74 7.99 -10.03
CA MET A 1 4.55 7.98 -9.16
C MET A 1 3.45 7.44 -10.02
N LEU A 2 2.87 6.27 -9.71
CA LEU A 2 1.76 5.73 -10.51
C LEU A 2 0.56 6.63 -10.22
N GLU A 3 0.42 7.67 -11.02
CA GLU A 3 -0.72 8.55 -11.04
C GLU A 3 -1.93 7.76 -11.53
N VAL A 4 -2.82 7.58 -10.57
CA VAL A 4 -4.22 7.19 -10.66
C VAL A 4 -4.88 7.76 -11.92
N LEU A 5 -5.20 6.87 -12.84
CA LEU A 5 -6.11 7.11 -13.95
C LEU A 5 -7.17 6.00 -13.94
N GLN A 6 -8.08 6.03 -12.97
CA GLN A 6 -9.37 5.33 -13.01
C GLN A 6 -10.22 5.84 -11.84
N GLN A 7 -11.51 6.11 -12.11
CA GLN A 7 -12.51 6.62 -11.16
C GLN A 7 -12.32 5.98 -9.77
N ASP A 8 -11.99 6.81 -8.78
CA ASP A 8 -11.37 6.38 -7.53
C ASP A 8 -12.27 5.49 -6.67
N ASP A 9 -12.01 4.18 -6.68
CA ASP A 9 -12.42 3.30 -5.58
C ASP A 9 -11.66 3.75 -4.31
N VAL A 10 -12.35 4.50 -3.46
CA VAL A 10 -11.76 5.02 -2.20
C VAL A 10 -11.94 3.99 -1.09
N THR A 11 -10.82 3.62 -0.45
CA THR A 11 -10.85 2.84 0.80
C THR A 11 -10.64 3.76 2.00
N ILE A 12 -11.58 3.75 2.96
CA ILE A 12 -11.46 4.47 4.23
C ILE A 12 -11.23 3.47 5.36
N GLN A 13 -10.14 3.65 6.10
CA GLN A 13 -9.86 2.88 7.31
C GLN A 13 -9.90 3.80 8.54
N LEU A 14 -10.81 3.53 9.47
CA LEU A 14 -10.88 4.22 10.76
C LEU A 14 -9.99 3.51 11.78
N VAL A 15 -9.02 4.22 12.34
CA VAL A 15 -8.07 3.66 13.31
C VAL A 15 -8.09 4.48 14.60
N VAL A 16 -8.19 3.79 15.74
CA VAL A 16 -8.11 4.43 17.06
C VAL A 16 -6.66 4.77 17.39
N LYS A 17 -6.43 5.96 17.96
CA LYS A 17 -5.10 6.40 18.38
C LYS A 17 -4.54 5.45 19.45
N ASN A 18 -3.26 5.11 19.32
CA ASN A 18 -2.51 4.13 20.11
C ASN A 18 -3.09 2.70 20.13
N ALA A 19 -3.97 2.33 19.18
CA ALA A 19 -4.45 0.96 19.07
C ALA A 19 -3.38 0.03 18.48
N GLN A 20 -3.45 -1.26 18.81
CA GLN A 20 -2.58 -2.29 18.23
C GLN A 20 -2.71 -2.42 16.70
N TRP A 21 -3.83 -1.97 16.13
CA TRP A 21 -4.15 -2.08 14.71
C TRP A 21 -3.61 -0.91 13.86
N GLN A 22 -2.45 -0.37 14.25
CA GLN A 22 -1.76 0.72 13.52
C GLN A 22 -0.72 0.23 12.53
N SER A 23 -0.65 -1.07 12.26
CA SER A 23 0.33 -1.66 11.36
C SER A 23 0.34 -0.99 9.98
N PHE A 24 -0.81 -0.56 9.46
CA PHE A 24 -0.88 0.19 8.20
C PHE A 24 -0.21 1.58 8.29
N LEU A 25 -0.41 2.31 9.40
CA LEU A 25 0.24 3.60 9.63
C LEU A 25 1.76 3.41 9.74
N ILE A 26 2.21 2.41 10.51
CA ILE A 26 3.63 2.08 10.66
C ILE A 26 4.24 1.68 9.31
N PHE A 27 3.53 0.86 8.52
CA PHE A 27 3.98 0.45 7.19
C PHE A 27 4.11 1.66 6.26
N ARG A 28 3.09 2.53 6.19
CA ARG A 28 3.13 3.77 5.42
C ARG A 28 4.31 4.65 5.83
N ASP A 29 4.49 4.88 7.12
CA ASP A 29 5.51 5.78 7.65
C ASP A 29 6.92 5.26 7.31
N ARG A 30 7.17 3.95 7.46
CA ARG A 30 8.43 3.31 7.07
C ARG A 30 8.71 3.39 5.56
N LEU A 31 7.67 3.30 4.72
CA LEU A 31 7.84 3.47 3.29
C LEU A 31 8.20 4.92 2.96
N LEU A 32 7.55 5.90 3.57
CA LEU A 32 7.84 7.33 3.34
C LEU A 32 9.28 7.70 3.73
N GLU A 33 9.82 7.10 4.79
CA GLU A 33 11.18 7.33 5.25
C GLU A 33 12.26 6.67 4.37
N ASN A 34 11.91 5.68 3.55
CA ASN A 34 12.89 4.89 2.81
C ASN A 34 12.46 4.61 1.36
N GLN A 35 13.02 5.42 0.45
CA GLN A 35 12.76 5.31 -0.99
C GLN A 35 13.12 3.95 -1.60
N LYS A 36 14.10 3.21 -1.03
CA LYS A 36 14.43 1.86 -1.53
C LYS A 36 13.30 0.88 -1.25
N LEU A 37 12.65 0.99 -0.09
CA LEU A 37 11.49 0.17 0.25
C LEU A 37 10.29 0.50 -0.64
N VAL A 38 10.10 1.78 -0.99
CA VAL A 38 9.06 2.19 -1.95
C VAL A 38 9.31 1.54 -3.32
N ALA A 39 10.54 1.59 -3.82
CA ALA A 39 10.88 0.97 -5.10
C ALA A 39 10.66 -0.55 -5.07
N ALA A 40 11.12 -1.23 -4.03
CA ALA A 40 10.93 -2.68 -3.88
C ALA A 40 9.44 -3.07 -3.79
N CYS A 41 8.65 -2.32 -3.02
CA CYS A 41 7.21 -2.55 -2.90
C CYS A 41 6.50 -2.35 -4.23
N ASN A 42 6.84 -1.29 -4.98
CA ASN A 42 6.25 -1.04 -6.29
C ASN A 42 6.64 -2.12 -7.31
N GLN A 43 7.89 -2.59 -7.29
CA GLN A 43 8.34 -3.68 -8.14
C GLN A 43 7.56 -4.97 -7.84
N LEU A 44 7.41 -5.33 -6.56
CA LEU A 44 6.62 -6.49 -6.15
C LEU A 44 5.17 -6.40 -6.63
N LYS A 45 4.57 -5.20 -6.55
CA LYS A 45 3.22 -4.95 -7.07
C LYS A 45 3.15 -5.13 -8.58
N GLN A 46 4.15 -4.63 -9.32
CA GLN A 46 4.25 -4.79 -10.78
C GLN A 46 4.40 -6.25 -11.18
N ASP A 47 5.31 -6.98 -10.54
CA ASP A 47 5.56 -8.40 -10.80
C ASP A 47 4.29 -9.23 -10.57
N SER A 48 3.42 -8.79 -9.67
CA SER A 48 2.17 -9.46 -9.29
C SER A 48 0.94 -9.01 -10.08
N GLN A 49 1.06 -8.08 -11.04
CA GLN A 49 -0.09 -7.54 -11.79
C GLN A 49 -0.87 -8.58 -12.60
N HIS A 50 -0.24 -9.70 -12.93
CA HIS A 50 -0.85 -10.78 -13.69
C HIS A 50 -1.72 -11.71 -12.81
N LEU A 51 -1.69 -11.55 -11.49
CA LEU A 51 -2.47 -12.35 -10.55
C LEU A 51 -3.93 -11.89 -10.50
N SER A 52 -4.85 -12.82 -10.24
CA SER A 52 -6.22 -12.46 -9.85
C SER A 52 -6.20 -11.70 -8.52
N MET A 53 -7.19 -10.84 -8.27
CA MET A 53 -7.23 -10.02 -7.06
C MET A 53 -7.17 -10.85 -5.76
N ASP A 54 -7.71 -12.07 -5.75
CA ASP A 54 -7.64 -12.95 -4.57
C ASP A 54 -6.26 -13.55 -4.32
N LYS A 55 -5.43 -13.69 -5.37
CA LYS A 55 -4.03 -14.12 -5.26
C LYS A 55 -3.07 -12.96 -5.04
N TYR A 56 -3.47 -11.77 -5.52
CA TYR A 56 -2.71 -10.54 -5.35
C TYR A 56 -2.75 -10.02 -3.91
N ARG A 57 -3.91 -10.15 -3.25
CA ARG A 57 -4.12 -9.81 -1.83
C ARG A 57 -3.36 -10.77 -0.92
#